data_AF-A0A9P3B928-F1
#
_entry.id   AF-A0A9P3B928-F1
#
_cell.length_a   1.000
_cell.length_b   1.000
_cell.length_c   1.000
_cell.angle_alpha   90.00
_cell.angle_beta   90.00
_cell.angle_gamma   90.00
#
_symmetry.space_group_name_H-M   'P 1'
#
loop_
_entity.id
_entity.type
_entity.pdbx_description
1 polymer ?
#
loop_
_entity_poly.entity_id
_entity_poly.type
_entity_poly.pdbx_seq_one_letter_code
_entity_poly.pdbx_strand_id
1 'polypeptide(L)'
;MSNTDTREQTAPILRLRDKTPNERNTIRVSPHPRDGPWMRDPRGLKNELRVKSTDKSPVVGVTMDEFRASFKVERERSLRIAKELKAEKRLGEMELQFCVTMWRSVDMMRTDGWTEDQIEEALEKYYMGAQHYLTPNNVATPRMIEQFGADWGLNARGIYYRHFYSPGWVSSDQELWLPSLGGIDWNHFSESSRRSRAEILLKHVLNNERWRKSEYAWEADAWTDVFGQMRNDPVLAVDKHEYNTVKLKRDPVSCLLVGEPKFIKRIPDATFGLATFKPKDYQNVLAEWDLDHDRLEALLLHRHCGLISDPRWGYADLAFPFAVYEAKGWGGDAREARRQGCSAGAVYLDMLDSLARQPGKIGEKNRVYQSAKSHSNNQVFVFTSFGAHWHILVGYKRPRHEREYAGHEGFSESVYVFQRIWSGRVVTIRKAWELLSLVDQIHLWGATDFRNSIIQYLKQWHEFGRRSYANDVDFLVSKLKTDRVTRDGKEYLCIPTACLQLPDWANHLSEEIRGKLLEKVWFHFREAYQRDLSSLSVQWPSVFRCLFEDCGPPGTPGYPILTKEEMVAHYREIHGKDDETIADLERFWGETEAIDNNNNSLHVRKRKRSRSGEPGPCKKRS
;
A
#
# COMPACT_ATOMS: atom_id res chain seq x y z
N MET A 1 6.49 -61.22 -9.64
CA MET A 1 7.21 -60.92 -10.90
C MET A 1 6.25 -60.09 -11.74
N SER A 2 6.23 -58.76 -11.56
CA SER A 2 7.00 -57.74 -12.31
C SER A 2 6.41 -57.55 -13.73
N ASN A 3 5.95 -56.38 -14.20
CA ASN A 3 6.50 -55.04 -14.06
C ASN A 3 5.40 -53.96 -14.02
N THR A 4 5.61 -52.97 -13.15
CA THR A 4 5.02 -51.63 -13.16
C THR A 4 5.87 -50.73 -14.05
N ASP A 5 5.23 -49.99 -14.96
CA ASP A 5 5.89 -48.97 -15.78
C ASP A 5 5.33 -47.59 -15.39
N THR A 6 6.10 -46.86 -14.61
CA THR A 6 5.86 -45.48 -14.18
C THR A 6 6.30 -44.52 -15.28
N ARG A 7 5.36 -43.84 -15.93
CA ARG A 7 5.64 -42.62 -16.71
C ARG A 7 5.35 -41.39 -15.86
N GLU A 8 6.43 -40.71 -15.48
CA GLU A 8 6.44 -39.40 -14.83
C GLU A 8 5.74 -38.36 -15.71
N GLN A 9 4.74 -37.67 -15.16
CA GLN A 9 4.17 -36.45 -15.72
C GLN A 9 5.03 -35.27 -15.28
N THR A 10 5.82 -34.71 -16.19
CA THR A 10 6.49 -33.43 -16.00
C THR A 10 5.46 -32.29 -16.03
N ALA A 11 5.47 -31.45 -14.99
CA ALA A 11 4.68 -30.22 -14.89
C ALA A 11 4.98 -29.25 -16.05
N PRO A 12 3.97 -28.49 -16.55
CA PRO A 12 4.18 -27.54 -17.64
C PRO A 12 4.97 -26.33 -17.15
N ILE A 13 6.16 -26.12 -17.72
CA ILE A 13 7.01 -24.95 -17.50
C ILE A 13 6.53 -23.82 -18.43
N LEU A 14 5.88 -22.80 -17.88
CA LEU A 14 5.68 -21.52 -18.55
C LEU A 14 7.03 -20.81 -18.65
N ARG A 15 7.60 -20.75 -19.86
CA ARG A 15 8.85 -20.03 -20.11
C ARG A 15 8.57 -18.52 -20.14
N LEU A 16 9.10 -17.80 -19.14
CA LEU A 16 9.28 -16.36 -19.20
C LEU A 16 10.17 -16.02 -20.40
N ARG A 17 9.76 -15.05 -21.21
CA ARG A 17 10.51 -14.62 -22.40
C ARG A 17 11.75 -13.84 -21.97
N ASP A 18 12.91 -14.19 -22.55
CA ASP A 18 14.09 -13.32 -22.50
C ASP A 18 13.87 -12.07 -23.38
N LYS A 19 14.30 -10.91 -22.85
CA LYS A 19 14.28 -9.62 -23.55
C LYS A 19 15.17 -9.70 -24.80
N THR A 20 14.59 -9.63 -25.99
CA THR A 20 15.35 -9.40 -27.23
C THR A 20 15.63 -7.90 -27.37
N PRO A 21 16.90 -7.47 -27.52
CA PRO A 21 17.22 -6.08 -27.82
C PRO A 21 17.16 -5.85 -29.34
N ASN A 22 16.60 -4.71 -29.73
CA ASN A 22 16.54 -4.12 -31.08
C ASN A 22 15.44 -4.60 -32.03
N GLU A 23 14.24 -4.03 -31.87
CA GLU A 23 13.49 -3.54 -33.04
C GLU A 23 12.98 -2.12 -32.75
N ARG A 24 13.54 -1.12 -33.45
CA ARG A 24 13.00 0.23 -33.50
C ARG A 24 11.69 0.19 -34.29
N ASN A 25 10.59 -0.14 -33.63
CA ASN A 25 9.26 0.13 -34.16
C ASN A 25 9.00 1.63 -34.06
N THR A 26 9.29 2.36 -35.13
CA THR A 26 8.77 3.72 -35.33
C THR A 26 7.25 3.65 -35.43
N ILE A 27 6.59 3.84 -34.29
CA ILE A 27 5.14 3.98 -34.21
C ILE A 27 4.76 5.26 -34.97
N ARG A 28 3.94 5.11 -36.03
CA ARG A 28 3.25 6.24 -36.67
C ARG A 28 2.36 6.89 -35.61
N VAL A 29 2.82 8.01 -35.06
CA VAL A 29 1.99 8.89 -34.24
C VAL A 29 0.99 9.56 -35.17
N SER A 30 -0.27 9.11 -35.14
CA SER A 30 -1.40 9.90 -35.65
C SER A 30 -1.35 11.28 -34.98
N PRO A 31 -1.52 12.40 -35.72
CA PRO A 31 -1.45 13.73 -35.12
C PRO A 31 -2.52 13.98 -34.05
N HIS A 32 -3.58 13.17 -33.98
CA HIS A 32 -4.65 13.27 -32.99
C HIS A 32 -4.99 11.87 -32.45
N PRO A 33 -4.82 11.61 -31.13
CA PRO A 33 -5.41 10.45 -30.50
C PRO A 33 -6.83 10.78 -30.03
N ARG A 34 -7.82 10.15 -30.68
CA ARG A 34 -9.07 9.82 -29.99
C ARG A 34 -8.71 8.80 -28.91
N ASP A 35 -9.42 8.87 -27.80
CA ASP A 35 -9.39 7.88 -26.73
C ASP A 35 -8.22 8.07 -25.75
N GLY A 36 -8.31 9.19 -25.02
CA GLY A 36 -7.97 9.17 -23.62
C GLY A 36 -8.90 10.00 -22.73
N PRO A 37 -8.80 10.04 -21.36
CA PRO A 37 -9.65 10.97 -20.62
C PRO A 37 -9.28 12.31 -21.23
N TRP A 38 -10.28 13.05 -21.70
CA TRP A 38 -10.13 14.09 -22.73
C TRP A 38 -9.17 15.25 -22.34
N MET A 39 -8.41 15.15 -21.25
CA MET A 39 -7.23 15.95 -21.00
C MET A 39 -6.07 15.52 -21.90
N ARG A 40 -5.63 16.48 -22.71
CA ARG A 40 -4.42 16.42 -23.55
C ARG A 40 -3.17 16.12 -22.72
N ASP A 41 -2.15 15.64 -23.43
CA ASP A 41 -0.75 15.62 -23.00
C ASP A 41 -0.41 16.90 -22.18
N PRO A 42 0.30 16.77 -21.05
CA PRO A 42 0.79 17.89 -20.24
C PRO A 42 1.45 19.04 -21.01
N ARG A 43 1.98 18.79 -22.20
CA ARG A 43 2.53 19.82 -23.11
C ARG A 43 1.46 20.77 -23.67
N GLY A 44 0.19 20.37 -23.70
CA GLY A 44 -0.95 21.16 -24.18
C GLY A 44 -1.63 22.04 -23.11
N LEU A 45 -1.27 21.88 -21.83
CA LEU A 45 -1.89 22.59 -20.69
C LEU A 45 -1.44 24.04 -20.53
N LYS A 46 -0.44 24.52 -21.31
CA LYS A 46 0.07 25.89 -21.21
C LYS A 46 -0.98 26.98 -21.49
N ASN A 47 -2.09 26.64 -22.15
CA ASN A 47 -3.10 27.62 -22.59
C ASN A 47 -4.41 27.61 -21.78
N GLU A 48 -4.71 26.58 -20.97
CA GLU A 48 -5.97 26.52 -20.21
C GLU A 48 -5.87 27.13 -18.80
N LEU A 49 -4.65 27.35 -18.30
CA LEU A 49 -4.35 28.00 -17.02
C LEU A 49 -4.68 29.51 -16.97
N ARG A 50 -5.37 30.04 -17.98
CA ARG A 50 -5.79 31.45 -18.07
C ARG A 50 -7.29 31.66 -18.03
N VAL A 51 -8.09 30.68 -17.61
CA VAL A 51 -9.43 31.03 -17.11
C VAL A 51 -9.21 31.70 -15.75
N LYS A 52 -9.17 33.04 -15.75
CA LYS A 52 -9.26 33.84 -14.52
C LYS A 52 -10.45 33.30 -13.73
N SER A 53 -10.18 32.63 -12.61
CA SER A 53 -11.21 32.43 -11.60
C SER A 53 -11.77 33.81 -11.30
N THR A 54 -13.09 33.94 -11.30
CA THR A 54 -13.70 35.04 -10.57
C THR A 54 -13.16 34.97 -9.13
N ASP A 55 -12.83 36.10 -8.52
CA ASP A 55 -12.28 36.25 -7.14
C ASP A 55 -13.21 35.71 -6.03
N LYS A 56 -14.06 34.73 -6.34
CA LYS A 56 -14.90 34.03 -5.38
C LYS A 56 -14.09 32.89 -4.80
N SER A 57 -13.28 33.21 -3.79
CA SER A 57 -12.65 32.22 -2.92
C SER A 57 -13.71 31.21 -2.45
N PRO A 58 -13.43 29.89 -2.50
CA PRO A 58 -14.31 28.92 -1.88
C PRO A 58 -14.43 29.27 -0.40
N VAL A 59 -15.64 29.45 0.10
CA VAL A 59 -15.85 29.68 1.53
C VAL A 59 -15.67 28.32 2.22
N VAL A 60 -14.46 28.05 2.69
CA VAL A 60 -14.15 26.88 3.51
C VAL A 60 -15.03 26.95 4.77
N GLY A 61 -15.61 25.81 5.16
CA GLY A 61 -16.46 25.74 6.37
C GLY A 61 -17.93 26.09 6.16
N VAL A 62 -18.37 26.28 4.91
CA VAL A 62 -19.80 26.44 4.58
C VAL A 62 -20.48 25.09 4.42
N THR A 63 -21.69 24.95 4.96
CA THR A 63 -22.49 23.74 4.79
C THR A 63 -23.09 23.66 3.38
N MET A 64 -23.42 22.43 2.93
CA MET A 64 -24.08 22.27 1.62
C MET A 64 -25.41 23.01 1.54
N ASP A 65 -26.14 23.16 2.65
CA ASP A 65 -27.44 23.83 2.67
C ASP A 65 -27.31 25.34 2.51
N GLU A 66 -26.37 25.96 3.22
CA GLU A 66 -26.02 27.37 3.04
C GLU A 66 -25.52 27.63 1.62
N PHE A 67 -24.69 26.72 1.08
CA PHE A 67 -24.20 26.83 -0.29
C PHE A 67 -25.34 26.73 -1.32
N ARG A 68 -26.29 25.81 -1.14
CA ARG A 68 -27.50 25.70 -1.99
C ARG A 68 -28.34 26.97 -1.94
N ALA A 69 -28.53 27.54 -0.75
CA ALA A 69 -29.32 28.77 -0.58
C ALA A 69 -28.67 29.95 -1.31
N SER A 70 -27.36 30.16 -1.10
CA SER A 70 -26.57 31.19 -1.79
C SER A 70 -26.62 31.01 -3.31
N PHE A 71 -26.39 29.79 -3.79
CA PHE A 71 -26.39 29.47 -5.22
C PHE A 71 -27.75 29.70 -5.87
N LYS A 72 -28.86 29.43 -5.16
CA LYS A 72 -30.22 29.68 -5.64
C LYS A 72 -30.44 31.18 -5.90
N VAL A 73 -30.02 32.03 -4.97
CA VAL A 73 -30.12 33.50 -5.11
C VAL A 73 -29.30 33.99 -6.30
N GLU A 74 -28.06 33.50 -6.45
CA GLU A 74 -27.21 33.84 -7.59
C GLU A 74 -27.82 33.39 -8.92
N ARG A 75 -28.31 32.15 -8.99
CA ARG A 75 -28.97 31.61 -10.19
C ARG A 75 -30.21 32.41 -10.59
N GLU A 76 -31.04 32.81 -9.62
CA GLU A 76 -32.22 33.65 -9.87
C GLU A 76 -31.84 35.05 -10.38
N ARG A 77 -30.74 35.62 -9.88
CA ARG A 77 -30.18 36.87 -10.41
C ARG A 77 -29.70 36.70 -11.85
N SER A 78 -28.92 35.65 -12.15
CA SER A 78 -28.42 35.40 -13.51
C SER A 78 -29.55 35.12 -14.51
N LEU A 79 -30.61 34.40 -14.09
CA LEU A 79 -31.79 34.17 -14.92
C LEU A 79 -32.57 35.46 -15.21
N ARG A 80 -32.62 36.41 -14.28
CA ARG A 80 -33.23 37.73 -14.51
C ARG A 80 -32.44 38.52 -15.56
N ILE A 81 -31.12 38.62 -15.39
CA ILE A 81 -30.23 39.29 -16.35
C ILE A 81 -30.35 38.64 -17.74
N ALA A 82 -30.35 37.31 -17.83
CA ALA A 82 -30.51 36.62 -19.12
C ALA A 82 -31.86 36.90 -19.80
N LYS A 83 -32.95 37.05 -19.02
CA LYS A 83 -34.26 37.43 -19.55
C LYS A 83 -34.28 38.88 -20.05
N GLU A 84 -33.64 39.80 -19.33
CA GLU A 84 -33.49 41.21 -19.73
C GLU A 84 -32.70 41.32 -21.03
N LEU A 85 -31.53 40.68 -21.11
CA LEU A 85 -30.71 40.62 -22.34
C LEU A 85 -31.48 39.98 -23.50
N LYS A 86 -32.28 38.96 -23.23
CA LYS A 86 -33.15 38.34 -24.26
C LYS A 86 -34.22 39.32 -24.76
N ALA A 87 -34.88 40.05 -23.86
CA ALA A 87 -35.88 41.05 -24.23
C ALA A 87 -35.26 42.19 -25.07
N GLU A 88 -34.03 42.58 -24.76
CA GLU A 88 -33.26 43.60 -25.48
C GLU A 88 -32.59 43.07 -26.77
N LYS A 89 -32.78 41.79 -27.12
CA LYS A 89 -32.09 41.11 -28.24
C LYS A 89 -30.54 41.16 -28.16
N ARG A 90 -30.01 41.26 -26.94
CA ARG A 90 -28.57 41.33 -26.59
C ARG A 90 -28.02 40.01 -26.04
N LEU A 91 -28.70 38.90 -26.28
CA LEU A 91 -28.23 37.55 -25.92
C LEU A 91 -26.83 37.23 -26.46
N GLY A 92 -26.43 37.83 -27.59
CA GLY A 92 -25.09 37.68 -28.17
C GLY A 92 -23.97 38.28 -27.30
N GLU A 93 -24.30 39.07 -26.28
CA GLU A 93 -23.35 39.59 -25.29
C GLU A 93 -23.06 38.59 -24.16
N MET A 94 -23.79 37.47 -24.10
CA MET A 94 -23.51 36.42 -23.13
C MET A 94 -22.31 35.58 -23.58
N GLU A 95 -21.31 35.49 -22.71
CA GLU A 95 -20.18 34.59 -22.89
C GLU A 95 -20.47 33.23 -22.24
N LEU A 96 -20.42 32.15 -23.03
CA LEU A 96 -20.48 30.78 -22.50
C LEU A 96 -19.13 30.43 -21.88
N GLN A 97 -19.05 30.45 -20.55
CA GLN A 97 -17.79 30.13 -19.85
C GLN A 97 -17.46 28.63 -19.87
N PHE A 98 -18.45 27.75 -19.68
CA PHE A 98 -18.26 26.31 -19.73
C PHE A 98 -19.57 25.55 -19.96
N CYS A 99 -19.49 24.35 -20.50
CA CYS A 99 -20.59 23.39 -20.64
C CYS A 99 -20.19 22.06 -20.00
N VAL A 100 -21.06 21.51 -19.15
CA VAL A 100 -20.81 20.22 -18.49
C VAL A 100 -21.80 19.19 -19.00
N THR A 101 -21.28 18.11 -19.57
CA THR A 101 -22.10 16.96 -19.96
C THR A 101 -22.13 15.95 -18.82
N MET A 102 -23.30 15.69 -18.27
CA MET A 102 -23.49 14.69 -17.20
C MET A 102 -23.98 13.37 -17.78
N TRP A 103 -23.19 12.31 -17.64
CA TRP A 103 -23.63 10.96 -17.96
C TRP A 103 -24.69 10.51 -16.95
N ARG A 104 -25.76 9.88 -17.47
CA ARG A 104 -26.81 9.32 -16.62
C ARG A 104 -26.28 8.09 -15.90
N SER A 105 -26.76 7.88 -14.67
CA SER A 105 -26.55 6.61 -13.98
C SER A 105 -27.15 5.48 -14.80
N VAL A 106 -26.44 4.37 -14.88
CA VAL A 106 -26.95 3.14 -15.49
C VAL A 106 -27.58 2.30 -14.39
N ASP A 107 -28.86 1.99 -14.56
CA ASP A 107 -29.59 1.04 -13.73
C ASP A 107 -29.82 -0.21 -14.57
N MET A 108 -29.15 -1.31 -14.24
CA MET A 108 -29.22 -2.58 -14.98
C MET A 108 -30.63 -3.18 -14.94
N MET A 109 -31.49 -2.71 -14.03
CA MET A 109 -32.90 -3.12 -13.97
C MET A 109 -33.77 -2.43 -15.03
N ARG A 110 -33.22 -1.44 -15.75
CA ARG A 110 -33.92 -0.60 -16.72
C ARG A 110 -33.27 -0.60 -18.10
N THR A 111 -32.42 -1.59 -18.38
CA THR A 111 -31.76 -1.76 -19.68
C THR A 111 -32.57 -2.63 -20.65
N ASP A 112 -33.85 -2.88 -20.37
CA ASP A 112 -34.73 -3.63 -21.27
C ASP A 112 -34.79 -2.94 -22.64
N GLY A 113 -34.51 -3.71 -23.70
CA GLY A 113 -34.46 -3.21 -25.08
C GLY A 113 -33.14 -2.53 -25.47
N TRP A 114 -32.16 -2.46 -24.58
CA TRP A 114 -30.81 -2.02 -24.92
C TRP A 114 -30.01 -3.18 -25.52
N THR A 115 -29.18 -2.88 -26.50
CA THR A 115 -28.16 -3.80 -27.00
C THR A 115 -27.00 -3.89 -26.01
N GLU A 116 -26.24 -4.96 -26.10
CA GLU A 116 -25.04 -5.18 -25.28
C GLU A 116 -24.04 -4.02 -25.38
N ASP A 117 -23.77 -3.57 -26.59
CA ASP A 117 -22.86 -2.44 -26.86
C ASP A 117 -23.36 -1.13 -26.21
N GLN A 118 -24.67 -0.90 -26.20
CA GLN A 118 -25.26 0.29 -25.55
C GLN A 118 -25.12 0.24 -24.03
N ILE A 119 -25.30 -0.94 -23.43
CA ILE A 119 -25.12 -1.14 -22.00
C ILE A 119 -23.66 -0.90 -21.64
N GLU A 120 -22.73 -1.53 -22.35
CA GLU A 120 -21.29 -1.38 -22.13
C GLU A 120 -20.84 0.09 -22.31
N GLU A 121 -21.23 0.76 -23.39
CA GLU A 121 -20.88 2.16 -23.64
C GLU A 121 -21.40 3.09 -22.52
N ALA A 122 -22.64 2.90 -22.08
CA ALA A 122 -23.23 3.70 -21.01
C ALA A 122 -22.53 3.44 -19.66
N LEU A 123 -22.22 2.18 -19.36
CA LEU A 123 -21.49 1.80 -18.14
C LEU A 123 -20.09 2.40 -18.13
N GLU A 124 -19.34 2.29 -19.23
CA GLU A 124 -18.00 2.88 -19.33
C GLU A 124 -18.03 4.40 -19.13
N LYS A 125 -18.98 5.07 -19.80
CA LYS A 125 -19.18 6.53 -19.65
C LYS A 125 -19.50 6.92 -18.21
N TYR A 126 -20.37 6.18 -17.55
CA TYR A 126 -20.75 6.46 -16.18
C TYR A 126 -19.65 6.10 -15.18
N TYR A 127 -18.97 4.95 -15.36
CA TYR A 127 -17.89 4.45 -14.51
C TYR A 127 -16.70 5.42 -14.45
N MET A 128 -16.42 6.16 -15.53
CA MET A 128 -15.42 7.22 -15.55
C MET A 128 -15.65 8.32 -14.50
N GLY A 129 -16.90 8.61 -14.13
CA GLY A 129 -17.24 9.65 -13.16
C GLY A 129 -16.91 11.06 -13.65
N ALA A 130 -16.25 11.86 -12.81
CA ALA A 130 -15.93 13.25 -13.12
C ALA A 130 -15.01 13.38 -14.35
N GLN A 131 -15.42 14.15 -15.36
CA GLN A 131 -14.63 14.39 -16.59
C GLN A 131 -13.43 15.32 -16.37
N HIS A 132 -13.43 16.06 -15.27
CA HIS A 132 -12.38 17.01 -14.89
C HIS A 132 -11.93 16.73 -13.46
N TYR A 133 -10.63 16.89 -13.21
CA TYR A 133 -10.10 16.79 -11.86
C TYR A 133 -10.42 18.03 -11.03
N LEU A 134 -10.39 17.85 -9.71
CA LEU A 134 -10.52 18.96 -8.76
C LEU A 134 -9.44 20.02 -9.04
N THR A 135 -9.87 21.28 -9.09
CA THR A 135 -8.98 22.45 -9.16
C THR A 135 -9.29 23.32 -7.94
N PRO A 136 -8.26 23.82 -7.21
CA PRO A 136 -8.44 24.42 -5.88
C PRO A 136 -9.38 25.64 -5.88
N ASN A 137 -9.41 26.42 -6.97
CA ASN A 137 -10.11 27.69 -7.04
C ASN A 137 -11.44 27.63 -7.82
N ASN A 138 -11.89 26.43 -8.21
CA ASN A 138 -13.11 26.28 -9.00
C ASN A 138 -14.25 25.72 -8.14
N VAL A 139 -15.20 26.57 -7.78
CA VAL A 139 -16.38 26.15 -7.02
C VAL A 139 -17.43 25.64 -7.99
N ALA A 140 -17.65 24.32 -7.96
CA ALA A 140 -18.68 23.69 -8.78
C ALA A 140 -20.10 23.97 -8.24
N THR A 141 -21.11 23.81 -9.10
CA THR A 141 -22.51 23.95 -8.66
C THR A 141 -22.89 22.88 -7.63
N PRO A 142 -23.87 23.11 -6.74
CA PRO A 142 -24.28 22.12 -5.74
C PRO A 142 -24.59 20.75 -6.34
N ARG A 143 -25.28 20.71 -7.50
CA ARG A 143 -25.60 19.48 -8.22
C ARG A 143 -24.35 18.71 -8.68
N MET A 144 -23.31 19.42 -9.13
CA MET A 144 -22.05 18.80 -9.53
C MET A 144 -21.29 18.25 -8.33
N ILE A 145 -21.28 18.98 -7.20
CA ILE A 145 -20.65 18.53 -5.96
C ILE A 145 -21.34 17.26 -5.43
N GLU A 146 -22.66 17.23 -5.44
CA GLU A 146 -23.43 16.04 -5.04
C GLU A 146 -23.12 14.83 -5.94
N GLN A 147 -22.94 15.05 -7.25
CA GLN A 147 -22.71 13.97 -8.19
C GLN A 147 -21.25 13.51 -8.27
N PHE A 148 -20.28 14.41 -8.12
CA PHE A 148 -18.86 14.17 -8.40
C PHE A 148 -17.92 14.51 -7.24
N GLY A 149 -18.40 15.15 -6.18
CA GLY A 149 -17.58 15.56 -5.05
C GLY A 149 -16.87 14.38 -4.37
N ALA A 150 -17.42 13.17 -4.43
CA ALA A 150 -16.74 11.96 -3.97
C ALA A 150 -15.48 11.65 -4.80
N ASP A 151 -15.57 11.76 -6.13
CA ASP A 151 -14.43 11.56 -7.03
C ASP A 151 -13.40 12.70 -6.87
N TRP A 152 -13.85 13.94 -6.72
CA TRP A 152 -12.96 15.08 -6.43
C TRP A 152 -12.28 14.99 -5.07
N GLY A 153 -12.98 14.47 -4.05
CA GLY A 153 -12.36 14.18 -2.75
C GLY A 153 -11.25 13.14 -2.86
N LEU A 154 -11.36 12.16 -3.76
CA LEU A 154 -10.26 11.23 -4.07
C LEU A 154 -9.12 11.95 -4.78
N ASN A 155 -9.39 12.88 -5.68
CA ASN A 155 -8.36 13.68 -6.36
C ASN A 155 -7.55 14.54 -5.38
N ALA A 156 -8.22 15.12 -4.38
CA ALA A 156 -7.58 15.84 -3.29
C ALA A 156 -6.60 14.92 -2.51
N ARG A 157 -6.98 13.65 -2.32
CA ARG A 157 -6.11 12.58 -1.75
C ARG A 157 -5.10 12.00 -2.73
N GLY A 158 -5.06 12.50 -3.96
CA GLY A 158 -4.15 12.04 -5.00
C GLY A 158 -4.53 10.72 -5.63
N ILE A 159 -5.74 10.20 -5.37
CA ILE A 159 -6.22 8.98 -6.00
C ILE A 159 -6.86 9.35 -7.34
N TYR A 160 -6.22 8.92 -8.43
CA TYR A 160 -6.65 9.19 -9.79
C TYR A 160 -7.03 7.91 -10.52
N TYR A 161 -8.14 7.97 -11.24
CA TYR A 161 -8.55 6.95 -12.18
C TYR A 161 -8.26 7.41 -13.61
N ARG A 162 -7.80 6.47 -14.45
CA ARG A 162 -7.61 6.64 -15.90
C ARG A 162 -8.33 5.50 -16.63
N HIS A 163 -9.14 5.85 -17.63
CA HIS A 163 -10.00 4.89 -18.30
C HIS A 163 -9.29 3.98 -19.31
N PHE A 164 -8.00 4.12 -19.52
CA PHE A 164 -7.18 3.15 -20.25
C PHE A 164 -5.75 3.27 -19.77
N TYR A 165 -4.97 2.26 -20.08
CA TYR A 165 -3.55 2.20 -19.79
C TYR A 165 -2.74 2.89 -20.88
N SER A 166 -1.85 3.78 -20.47
CA SER A 166 -0.86 4.42 -21.33
C SER A 166 0.54 4.33 -20.69
N PRO A 167 1.53 3.71 -21.36
CA PRO A 167 2.92 3.73 -20.90
C PRO A 167 3.44 5.17 -20.73
N GLY A 168 2.97 6.11 -21.56
CA GLY A 168 3.41 7.51 -21.52
C GLY A 168 2.95 8.29 -20.29
N TRP A 169 2.11 7.71 -19.43
CA TRP A 169 1.72 8.30 -18.14
C TRP A 169 2.39 7.66 -16.94
N VAL A 170 2.99 6.49 -17.13
CA VAL A 170 3.83 5.86 -16.12
C VAL A 170 5.08 6.72 -15.98
N SER A 171 5.44 7.08 -14.75
CA SER A 171 6.66 7.87 -14.52
C SER A 171 7.88 7.06 -14.97
N SER A 172 8.90 7.74 -15.49
CA SER A 172 10.06 7.09 -16.13
C SER A 172 10.87 6.18 -15.18
N ASP A 173 10.72 6.37 -13.87
CA ASP A 173 11.30 5.60 -12.78
C ASP A 173 10.48 4.34 -12.42
N GLN A 174 9.32 4.13 -13.04
CA GLN A 174 8.40 3.03 -12.75
C GLN A 174 8.30 2.07 -13.94
N GLU A 175 8.47 0.77 -13.69
CA GLU A 175 8.27 -0.30 -14.67
C GLU A 175 7.12 -1.18 -14.16
N LEU A 176 5.93 -1.05 -14.75
CA LEU A 176 4.76 -1.84 -14.33
C LEU A 176 4.67 -3.15 -15.13
N TRP A 177 4.44 -4.25 -14.43
CA TRP A 177 4.08 -5.52 -15.03
C TRP A 177 2.59 -5.55 -15.38
N LEU A 178 2.25 -6.05 -16.58
CA LEU A 178 0.88 -6.11 -17.06
C LEU A 178 0.56 -7.50 -17.61
N PRO A 179 -0.62 -8.08 -17.27
CA PRO A 179 -1.10 -9.26 -17.97
C PRO A 179 -1.50 -8.90 -19.41
N SER A 180 -1.38 -9.86 -20.32
CA SER A 180 -1.68 -9.66 -21.74
C SER A 180 -2.42 -10.83 -22.35
N LEU A 181 -3.33 -10.53 -23.28
CA LEU A 181 -3.97 -11.54 -24.14
C LEU A 181 -3.15 -11.79 -25.42
N GLY A 182 -2.12 -10.97 -25.68
CA GLY A 182 -1.29 -11.05 -26.88
C GLY A 182 -0.52 -12.36 -26.93
N GLY A 183 -0.62 -13.06 -28.06
CA GLY A 183 0.09 -14.32 -28.29
C GLY A 183 -0.57 -15.55 -27.66
N ILE A 184 -1.75 -15.42 -27.04
CA ILE A 184 -2.52 -16.56 -26.54
C ILE A 184 -3.53 -16.98 -27.60
N ASP A 185 -3.33 -18.17 -28.18
CA ASP A 185 -4.31 -18.76 -29.09
C ASP A 185 -5.45 -19.42 -28.29
N TRP A 186 -6.61 -18.78 -28.36
CA TRP A 186 -7.89 -19.24 -27.83
C TRP A 186 -8.21 -20.71 -28.11
N ASN A 187 -7.92 -21.14 -29.34
CA ASN A 187 -8.32 -22.46 -29.82
C ASN A 187 -7.29 -23.53 -29.45
N HIS A 188 -6.12 -23.12 -28.96
CA HIS A 188 -5.05 -24.03 -28.59
C HIS A 188 -5.51 -25.01 -27.50
N PHE A 189 -4.99 -26.24 -27.55
CA PHE A 189 -5.43 -27.32 -26.66
C PHE A 189 -5.10 -27.04 -25.18
N SER A 190 -4.03 -26.28 -24.90
CA SER A 190 -3.64 -25.87 -23.54
C SER A 190 -4.69 -24.97 -22.87
N GLU A 191 -5.53 -24.30 -23.66
CA GLU A 191 -6.59 -23.41 -23.18
C GLU A 191 -7.90 -24.16 -22.87
N SER A 192 -7.96 -25.47 -23.08
CA SER A 192 -9.17 -26.29 -22.84
C SER A 192 -9.72 -26.15 -21.42
N SER A 193 -8.85 -26.27 -20.41
CA SER A 193 -9.25 -26.11 -18.99
C SER A 193 -9.81 -24.71 -18.70
N ARG A 194 -9.17 -23.66 -19.23
CA ARG A 194 -9.63 -22.27 -19.06
C ARG A 194 -10.95 -22.01 -19.79
N ARG A 195 -11.14 -22.61 -20.97
CA ARG A 195 -12.43 -22.58 -21.70
C ARG A 195 -13.56 -23.23 -20.91
N SER A 196 -13.33 -24.39 -20.30
CA SER A 196 -14.33 -25.03 -19.43
C SER A 196 -14.67 -24.19 -18.20
N ARG A 197 -13.68 -23.54 -17.56
CA ARG A 197 -13.93 -22.57 -16.48
C ARG A 197 -14.74 -21.35 -16.98
N ALA A 198 -14.43 -20.86 -18.18
CA ALA A 198 -15.15 -19.74 -18.79
C ALA A 198 -16.62 -20.07 -19.09
N GLU A 199 -16.92 -21.31 -19.50
CA GLU A 199 -18.29 -21.79 -19.67
C GLU A 199 -19.08 -21.82 -18.36
N ILE A 200 -18.45 -22.28 -17.27
CA ILE A 200 -19.05 -22.29 -15.93
C ILE A 200 -19.33 -20.85 -15.47
N LEU A 201 -18.33 -19.98 -15.55
CA LEU A 201 -18.46 -18.56 -15.20
C LEU A 201 -19.59 -17.91 -16.01
N LEU A 202 -19.63 -18.10 -17.33
CA LEU A 202 -20.69 -17.56 -18.18
C LEU A 202 -22.07 -18.04 -17.72
N LYS A 203 -22.21 -19.34 -17.44
CA LYS A 203 -23.47 -19.92 -16.99
C LYS A 203 -23.94 -19.28 -15.68
N HIS A 204 -23.04 -19.09 -14.71
CA HIS A 204 -23.38 -18.44 -13.44
C HIS A 204 -23.72 -16.97 -13.63
N VAL A 205 -22.94 -16.23 -14.42
CA VAL A 205 -23.23 -14.83 -14.74
C VAL A 205 -24.62 -14.69 -15.38
N LEU A 206 -24.92 -15.42 -16.45
CA LEU A 206 -26.22 -15.34 -17.12
C LEU A 206 -27.39 -15.75 -16.21
N ASN A 207 -27.19 -16.73 -15.32
CA ASN A 207 -28.20 -17.09 -14.33
C ASN A 207 -28.42 -15.98 -13.31
N ASN A 208 -27.34 -15.37 -12.81
CA ASN A 208 -27.45 -14.28 -11.86
C ASN A 208 -28.17 -13.08 -12.46
N GLU A 209 -27.94 -12.81 -13.76
CA GLU A 209 -28.67 -11.78 -14.50
C GLU A 209 -30.15 -12.12 -14.66
N ARG A 210 -30.43 -13.31 -15.20
CA ARG A 210 -31.79 -13.77 -15.49
C ARG A 210 -32.67 -13.78 -14.24
N TRP A 211 -32.11 -14.17 -13.11
CA TRP A 211 -32.82 -14.28 -11.84
C TRP A 211 -32.64 -13.06 -10.93
N ARG A 212 -31.97 -12.01 -11.40
CA ARG A 212 -31.72 -10.76 -10.65
C ARG A 212 -31.20 -11.05 -9.24
N LYS A 213 -30.22 -11.95 -9.14
CA LYS A 213 -29.69 -12.38 -7.85
C LYS A 213 -29.03 -11.22 -7.09
N SER A 214 -28.96 -11.37 -5.77
CA SER A 214 -28.37 -10.37 -4.87
C SER A 214 -26.87 -10.18 -5.12
N GLU A 215 -26.34 -9.03 -4.69
CA GLU A 215 -24.90 -8.72 -4.69
C GLU A 215 -24.05 -9.82 -4.04
N TYR A 216 -24.54 -10.39 -2.94
CA TYR A 216 -23.89 -11.53 -2.27
C TYR A 216 -23.71 -12.76 -3.18
N ALA A 217 -24.69 -13.06 -4.03
CA ALA A 217 -24.58 -14.20 -4.94
C ALA A 217 -23.54 -13.94 -6.04
N TRP A 218 -23.48 -12.70 -6.56
CA TRP A 218 -22.46 -12.27 -7.50
C TRP A 218 -21.05 -12.42 -6.94
N GLU A 219 -20.90 -12.01 -5.69
CA GLU A 219 -19.66 -12.10 -4.97
C GLU A 219 -19.24 -13.56 -4.75
N ALA A 220 -20.14 -14.41 -4.24
CA ALA A 220 -19.87 -15.82 -4.01
C ALA A 220 -19.43 -16.58 -5.30
N ASP A 221 -20.06 -16.26 -6.43
CA ASP A 221 -19.68 -16.82 -7.73
C ASP A 221 -18.31 -16.28 -8.18
N ALA A 222 -18.02 -14.99 -7.98
CA ALA A 222 -16.69 -14.43 -8.26
C ALA A 222 -15.56 -15.11 -7.45
N TRP A 223 -15.80 -15.36 -6.16
CA TRP A 223 -14.88 -16.08 -5.28
C TRP A 223 -14.53 -17.49 -5.80
N THR A 224 -15.49 -18.16 -6.43
CA THR A 224 -15.33 -19.54 -6.89
C THR A 224 -14.82 -19.60 -8.33
N ASP A 225 -15.45 -18.87 -9.24
CA ASP A 225 -15.24 -18.99 -10.68
C ASP A 225 -14.05 -18.17 -11.18
N VAL A 226 -13.90 -16.94 -10.65
CA VAL A 226 -12.84 -15.99 -11.08
C VAL A 226 -11.60 -16.16 -10.22
N PHE A 227 -11.77 -16.10 -8.90
CA PHE A 227 -10.66 -16.06 -7.95
C PHE A 227 -10.33 -17.42 -7.31
N GLY A 228 -11.05 -18.49 -7.67
CA GLY A 228 -10.90 -19.80 -7.03
C GLY A 228 -9.46 -20.33 -7.06
N GLN A 229 -8.69 -20.05 -8.12
CA GLN A 229 -7.28 -20.45 -8.19
C GLN A 229 -6.40 -19.67 -7.21
N MET A 230 -6.56 -18.35 -7.11
CA MET A 230 -5.83 -17.54 -6.11
C MET A 230 -6.20 -17.93 -4.68
N ARG A 231 -7.50 -18.15 -4.43
CA ARG A 231 -8.01 -18.52 -3.09
C ARG A 231 -7.46 -19.85 -2.59
N ASN A 232 -7.30 -20.80 -3.49
CA ASN A 232 -6.85 -22.15 -3.14
C ASN A 232 -5.31 -22.29 -3.24
N ASP A 233 -4.59 -21.21 -3.60
CA ASP A 233 -3.13 -21.25 -3.68
C ASP A 233 -2.50 -21.17 -2.27
N PRO A 234 -1.65 -22.13 -1.88
CA PRO A 234 -1.07 -22.17 -0.54
C PRO A 234 -0.08 -21.04 -0.22
N VAL A 235 0.45 -20.32 -1.22
CA VAL A 235 1.34 -19.17 -0.97
C VAL A 235 0.61 -17.84 -0.92
N LEU A 236 -0.68 -17.83 -1.23
CA LEU A 236 -1.53 -16.63 -1.20
C LEU A 236 -2.56 -16.73 -0.08
N ALA A 237 -2.98 -15.56 0.40
CA ALA A 237 -4.12 -15.42 1.29
C ALA A 237 -5.16 -14.55 0.60
N VAL A 238 -6.40 -15.04 0.57
CA VAL A 238 -7.55 -14.30 0.02
C VAL A 238 -8.67 -14.32 1.05
N ASP A 239 -9.03 -13.14 1.56
CA ASP A 239 -10.07 -13.00 2.58
C ASP A 239 -10.87 -11.69 2.38
N LYS A 240 -12.06 -11.61 2.99
CA LYS A 240 -12.75 -10.35 3.27
C LYS A 240 -12.00 -9.58 4.34
N HIS A 241 -10.87 -9.02 3.94
CA HIS A 241 -9.88 -8.53 4.89
C HIS A 241 -10.00 -7.03 5.12
N GLU A 242 -10.21 -6.62 6.37
CA GLU A 242 -10.34 -5.21 6.71
C GLU A 242 -9.04 -4.43 6.49
N TYR A 243 -9.16 -3.19 6.02
CA TYR A 243 -8.05 -2.24 6.01
C TYR A 243 -8.35 -1.02 6.88
N ASN A 244 -7.31 -0.60 7.59
CA ASN A 244 -7.30 0.56 8.46
C ASN A 244 -6.44 1.67 7.86
N THR A 245 -6.92 2.89 7.95
CA THR A 245 -6.23 4.06 7.39
C THR A 245 -6.67 5.34 8.09
N VAL A 246 -5.79 6.32 8.11
CA VAL A 246 -6.05 7.66 8.67
C VAL A 246 -6.24 8.63 7.51
N LYS A 247 -7.37 9.33 7.51
CA LYS A 247 -7.79 10.17 6.38
C LYS A 247 -8.26 11.52 6.89
N LEU A 248 -7.76 12.60 6.29
CA LEU A 248 -8.31 13.95 6.49
C LEU A 248 -9.76 14.02 5.99
N LYS A 249 -10.58 14.80 6.70
CA LYS A 249 -11.97 15.03 6.31
C LYS A 249 -11.99 15.81 5.00
N ARG A 250 -12.96 15.50 4.14
CA ARG A 250 -13.21 16.28 2.93
C ARG A 250 -14.17 17.41 3.27
N ASP A 251 -13.83 18.63 2.86
CA ASP A 251 -14.76 19.74 2.89
C ASP A 251 -15.95 19.45 1.94
N PRO A 252 -17.19 19.67 2.37
CA PRO A 252 -18.35 19.27 1.58
C PRO A 252 -18.52 20.11 0.30
N VAL A 253 -18.04 21.36 0.26
CA VAL A 253 -18.26 22.29 -0.87
C VAL A 253 -17.03 22.32 -1.79
N SER A 254 -15.87 22.68 -1.25
CA SER A 254 -14.61 22.78 -2.00
C SER A 254 -14.04 21.40 -2.38
N CYS A 255 -14.48 20.33 -1.73
CA CYS A 255 -13.95 18.97 -1.89
C CYS A 255 -12.47 18.80 -1.52
N LEU A 256 -11.83 19.83 -0.96
CA LEU A 256 -10.46 19.80 -0.45
C LEU A 256 -10.36 19.04 0.88
N LEU A 257 -9.14 18.65 1.25
CA LEU A 257 -8.88 18.01 2.55
C LEU A 257 -8.77 19.08 3.64
N VAL A 258 -9.54 18.94 4.70
CA VAL A 258 -9.63 19.89 5.81
C VAL A 258 -9.69 19.19 7.16
N GLY A 259 -9.27 19.89 8.21
CA GLY A 259 -9.48 19.50 9.61
C GLY A 259 -8.63 18.33 10.09
N GLU A 260 -9.09 17.70 11.17
CA GLU A 260 -8.33 16.65 11.85
C GLU A 260 -8.36 15.30 11.10
N PRO A 261 -7.27 14.53 11.16
CA PRO A 261 -7.24 13.17 10.62
C PRO A 261 -8.22 12.25 11.35
N LYS A 262 -8.98 11.45 10.60
CA LYS A 262 -9.92 10.48 11.14
C LYS A 262 -9.48 9.05 10.81
N PHE A 263 -9.51 8.18 11.81
CA PHE A 263 -9.36 6.74 11.61
C PHE A 263 -10.57 6.16 10.87
N ILE A 264 -10.31 5.40 9.81
CA ILE A 264 -11.31 4.78 8.96
C ILE A 264 -10.98 3.29 8.82
N LYS A 265 -11.99 2.47 9.10
CA LYS A 265 -12.00 1.03 8.90
C LYS A 265 -12.96 0.68 7.76
N ARG A 266 -12.52 -0.14 6.81
CA ARG A 266 -13.31 -0.62 5.66
C ARG A 266 -12.96 -2.07 5.35
N ILE A 267 -13.90 -2.80 4.75
CA ILE A 267 -13.74 -4.21 4.36
C ILE A 267 -14.08 -4.29 2.87
N PRO A 268 -13.10 -4.57 1.99
CA PRO A 268 -13.36 -4.93 0.61
C PRO A 268 -14.03 -6.30 0.49
N ASP A 269 -14.63 -6.58 -0.67
CA ASP A 269 -15.25 -7.88 -0.94
C ASP A 269 -14.23 -9.01 -1.07
N ALA A 270 -13.02 -8.71 -1.54
CA ALA A 270 -11.87 -9.58 -1.33
C ALA A 270 -10.56 -8.78 -1.36
N THR A 271 -9.61 -9.20 -0.53
CA THR A 271 -8.24 -8.71 -0.50
C THR A 271 -7.32 -9.88 -0.83
N PHE A 272 -6.29 -9.64 -1.64
CA PHE A 272 -5.34 -10.67 -2.09
C PHE A 272 -3.95 -10.28 -1.64
N GLY A 273 -3.31 -11.12 -0.84
CA GLY A 273 -1.94 -10.94 -0.38
C GLY A 273 -1.19 -12.26 -0.26
N LEU A 274 -0.04 -12.21 0.39
CA LEU A 274 0.78 -13.37 0.67
C LEU A 274 0.28 -14.08 1.94
N ALA A 275 0.31 -15.40 1.90
CA ALA A 275 0.12 -16.22 3.09
C ALA A 275 1.32 -16.03 4.04
N THR A 276 1.01 -16.01 5.33
CA THR A 276 2.02 -16.04 6.40
C THR A 276 2.09 -17.41 7.05
N PHE A 277 3.24 -17.73 7.63
CA PHE A 277 3.50 -19.05 8.20
C PHE A 277 3.80 -18.96 9.69
N LYS A 278 3.60 -20.07 10.41
CA LYS A 278 4.03 -20.26 11.79
C LYS A 278 5.04 -21.40 11.88
N PRO A 279 5.77 -21.54 13.01
CA PRO A 279 6.73 -22.63 13.21
C PRO A 279 6.28 -24.04 12.84
N LYS A 280 5.00 -24.36 13.07
CA LYS A 280 4.39 -25.65 12.72
C LYS A 280 4.27 -25.89 11.19
N ASP A 281 4.27 -24.83 10.39
CA ASP A 281 4.03 -24.87 8.95
C ASP A 281 5.33 -25.07 8.15
N TYR A 282 6.51 -24.93 8.77
CA TYR A 282 7.83 -25.09 8.12
C TYR A 282 8.16 -26.50 7.63
N GLN A 283 7.26 -27.46 7.87
CA GLN A 283 7.32 -28.76 7.19
C GLN A 283 6.98 -28.63 5.70
N ASN A 284 6.31 -27.54 5.30
CA ASN A 284 6.00 -27.22 3.92
C ASN A 284 7.17 -26.45 3.27
N VAL A 285 7.66 -26.92 2.12
CA VAL A 285 8.72 -26.26 1.33
C VAL A 285 8.31 -24.86 0.88
N LEU A 286 7.01 -24.58 0.82
CA LEU A 286 6.46 -23.27 0.45
C LEU A 286 6.46 -22.28 1.62
N ALA A 287 6.65 -22.73 2.86
CA ALA A 287 6.68 -21.88 4.04
C ALA A 287 8.04 -21.17 4.12
N GLU A 288 8.04 -19.87 3.85
CA GLU A 288 9.25 -19.05 3.87
C GLU A 288 9.41 -18.37 5.22
N TRP A 289 10.61 -18.50 5.79
CA TRP A 289 10.97 -17.93 7.09
C TRP A 289 10.82 -16.41 7.13
N ASP A 290 10.98 -15.71 6.01
CA ASP A 290 10.81 -14.26 5.93
C ASP A 290 9.35 -13.80 5.97
N LEU A 291 8.39 -14.71 5.73
CA LEU A 291 6.94 -14.49 5.86
C LEU A 291 6.38 -15.12 7.16
N ASP A 292 7.24 -15.36 8.15
CA ASP A 292 6.82 -15.80 9.48
C ASP A 292 5.93 -14.73 10.15
N HIS A 293 4.81 -15.19 10.69
CA HIS A 293 3.81 -14.34 11.34
C HIS A 293 4.40 -13.55 12.51
N ASP A 294 5.15 -14.21 13.40
CA ASP A 294 5.68 -13.59 14.63
C ASP A 294 6.81 -12.61 14.29
N ARG A 295 7.64 -12.92 13.28
CA ARG A 295 8.66 -11.98 12.81
C ARG A 295 8.07 -10.73 12.16
N LEU A 296 7.02 -10.89 11.34
CA LEU A 296 6.31 -9.74 10.76
C LEU A 296 5.63 -8.90 11.84
N GLU A 297 5.07 -9.55 12.87
CA GLU A 297 4.50 -8.86 14.02
C GLU A 297 5.56 -8.08 14.82
N ALA A 298 6.76 -8.64 15.01
CA ALA A 298 7.87 -7.93 15.65
C ALA A 298 8.27 -6.65 14.88
N LEU A 299 8.33 -6.72 13.54
CA LEU A 299 8.62 -5.54 12.70
C LEU A 299 7.52 -4.49 12.77
N LEU A 300 6.27 -4.91 12.85
CA LEU A 300 5.13 -4.03 13.02
C LEU A 300 5.19 -3.26 14.36
N LEU A 301 5.59 -3.93 15.43
CA LEU A 301 5.45 -3.43 16.81
C LEU A 301 6.64 -2.62 17.32
N HIS A 302 7.82 -2.78 16.73
CA HIS A 302 9.01 -2.08 17.19
C HIS A 302 8.96 -0.58 16.84
N ARG A 303 9.21 0.33 17.81
CA ARG A 303 9.13 1.79 17.65
C ARG A 303 9.95 2.37 16.48
N HIS A 304 11.12 1.81 16.22
CA HIS A 304 12.00 2.22 15.12
C HIS A 304 11.69 1.52 13.78
N CYS A 305 10.77 0.56 13.76
CA CYS A 305 10.33 -0.12 12.55
C CYS A 305 8.93 0.40 12.17
N GLY A 306 7.88 -0.13 12.81
CA GLY A 306 6.50 0.22 12.50
C GLY A 306 6.01 -0.30 11.15
N LEU A 307 6.66 -1.32 10.57
CA LEU A 307 6.34 -1.82 9.23
C LEU A 307 4.99 -2.54 9.24
N ILE A 308 4.02 -1.96 8.56
CA ILE A 308 2.68 -2.54 8.42
C ILE A 308 2.71 -3.58 7.29
N SER A 309 2.71 -4.87 7.66
CA SER A 309 2.60 -5.99 6.72
C SER A 309 1.15 -6.34 6.39
N ASP A 310 0.22 -6.13 7.33
CA ASP A 310 -1.20 -6.46 7.19
C ASP A 310 -2.06 -5.19 7.34
N PRO A 311 -2.98 -4.91 6.41
CA PRO A 311 -3.77 -3.68 6.42
C PRO A 311 -4.72 -3.57 7.63
N ARG A 312 -4.97 -4.66 8.36
CA ARG A 312 -5.78 -4.67 9.59
C ARG A 312 -5.08 -4.06 10.79
N TRP A 313 -3.76 -3.88 10.75
CA TRP A 313 -2.92 -3.44 11.86
C TRP A 313 -2.97 -4.38 13.08
N GLY A 314 -1.82 -4.88 13.51
CA GLY A 314 -1.73 -5.75 14.71
C GLY A 314 -2.04 -7.23 14.45
N TYR A 315 -2.19 -7.59 13.18
CA TYR A 315 -2.30 -8.96 12.67
C TYR A 315 -1.26 -9.15 11.57
N ALA A 316 -1.08 -10.38 11.13
CA ALA A 316 -0.24 -10.73 10.00
C ALA A 316 -0.82 -11.98 9.34
N ASP A 317 -2.13 -12.00 9.05
CA ASP A 317 -2.79 -13.18 8.49
C ASP A 317 -2.80 -13.12 6.94
N LEU A 318 -2.81 -11.90 6.40
CA LEU A 318 -2.69 -11.61 4.97
C LEU A 318 -1.66 -10.48 4.80
N ALA A 319 -0.46 -10.84 4.36
CA ALA A 319 0.67 -9.92 4.28
C ALA A 319 0.83 -9.30 2.89
N PHE A 320 1.18 -8.02 2.85
CA PHE A 320 1.51 -7.24 1.65
C PHE A 320 0.51 -7.45 0.49
N PRO A 321 -0.72 -6.92 0.62
CA PRO A 321 -1.73 -7.09 -0.41
C PRO A 321 -1.27 -6.53 -1.76
N PHE A 322 -1.49 -7.30 -2.83
CA PHE A 322 -1.18 -6.90 -4.21
C PHE A 322 -2.42 -6.76 -5.09
N ALA A 323 -3.59 -7.19 -4.60
CA ALA A 323 -4.84 -6.94 -5.30
C ALA A 323 -6.03 -6.75 -4.35
N VAL A 324 -7.10 -6.16 -4.89
CA VAL A 324 -8.38 -5.97 -4.21
C VAL A 324 -9.54 -6.18 -5.19
N TYR A 325 -10.66 -6.69 -4.69
CA TYR A 325 -11.92 -6.81 -5.40
C TYR A 325 -13.03 -6.06 -4.69
N GLU A 326 -13.83 -5.34 -5.46
CA GLU A 326 -15.06 -4.68 -5.02
C GLU A 326 -16.18 -4.92 -6.03
N ALA A 327 -17.30 -5.43 -5.55
CA ALA A 327 -18.50 -5.68 -6.32
C ALA A 327 -19.56 -4.61 -6.02
N LYS A 328 -20.41 -4.35 -7.00
CA LYS A 328 -21.70 -3.69 -6.77
C LYS A 328 -22.81 -4.44 -7.50
N GLY A 329 -23.93 -4.59 -6.81
CA GLY A 329 -25.15 -5.14 -7.36
C GLY A 329 -25.83 -4.19 -8.36
N TRP A 330 -26.91 -4.68 -8.96
CA TRP A 330 -27.53 -4.15 -10.18
C TRP A 330 -28.08 -2.72 -10.10
N GLY A 331 -28.53 -2.32 -8.92
CA GLY A 331 -29.03 -0.96 -8.65
C GLY A 331 -27.99 -0.04 -7.99
N GLY A 332 -26.75 -0.51 -7.83
CA GLY A 332 -25.68 0.23 -7.18
C GLY A 332 -25.02 1.28 -8.08
N ASP A 333 -24.17 2.12 -7.50
CA ASP A 333 -23.32 3.03 -8.26
C ASP A 333 -22.02 2.30 -8.65
N ALA A 334 -21.84 1.97 -9.92
CA ALA A 334 -20.61 1.33 -10.41
C ALA A 334 -19.33 2.13 -10.06
N ARG A 335 -19.43 3.47 -9.92
CA ARG A 335 -18.32 4.31 -9.49
C ARG A 335 -17.97 4.08 -8.01
N GLU A 336 -18.89 3.59 -7.20
CA GLU A 336 -18.63 3.27 -5.80
C GLU A 336 -17.66 2.09 -5.66
N ALA A 337 -17.85 1.01 -6.43
CA ALA A 337 -16.91 -0.11 -6.49
C ALA A 337 -15.49 0.40 -6.80
N ARG A 338 -15.37 1.24 -7.84
CA ARG A 338 -14.12 1.89 -8.23
C ARG A 338 -13.52 2.73 -7.10
N ARG A 339 -14.32 3.60 -6.47
CA ARG A 339 -13.84 4.48 -5.39
C ARG A 339 -13.35 3.66 -4.21
N GLN A 340 -14.05 2.59 -3.84
CA GLN A 340 -13.68 1.69 -2.75
C GLN A 340 -12.41 0.92 -3.09
N GLY A 341 -12.34 0.33 -4.29
CA GLY A 341 -11.19 -0.45 -4.76
C GLY A 341 -9.92 0.39 -4.90
N CYS A 342 -10.00 1.56 -5.54
CA CYS A 342 -8.86 2.48 -5.62
C CYS A 342 -8.45 3.04 -4.25
N SER A 343 -9.40 3.20 -3.32
CA SER A 343 -9.08 3.64 -1.95
C SER A 343 -8.36 2.57 -1.14
N ALA A 344 -8.73 1.30 -1.29
CA ALA A 344 -8.03 0.17 -0.69
C ALA A 344 -6.64 0.00 -1.33
N GLY A 345 -6.58 0.02 -2.67
CA GLY A 345 -5.32 -0.08 -3.39
C GLY A 345 -4.32 1.03 -3.05
N ALA A 346 -4.77 2.24 -2.74
CA ALA A 346 -3.89 3.32 -2.27
C ALA A 346 -3.23 2.99 -0.93
N VAL A 347 -3.97 2.38 0.01
CA VAL A 347 -3.43 1.93 1.30
C VAL A 347 -2.41 0.82 1.08
N TYR A 348 -2.69 -0.13 0.18
CA TYR A 348 -1.78 -1.23 -0.11
C TYR A 348 -0.50 -0.73 -0.79
N LEU A 349 -0.62 0.25 -1.69
CA LEU A 349 0.55 0.92 -2.29
C LEU A 349 1.41 1.64 -1.24
N ASP A 350 0.81 2.24 -0.19
CA ASP A 350 1.59 2.83 0.91
C ASP A 350 2.35 1.77 1.72
N MET A 351 1.76 0.60 1.92
CA MET A 351 2.42 -0.53 2.58
C MET A 351 3.60 -1.05 1.75
N LEU A 352 3.41 -1.21 0.43
CA LEU A 352 4.48 -1.64 -0.49
C LEU A 352 5.58 -0.60 -0.61
N ASP A 353 5.23 0.69 -0.72
CA ASP A 353 6.19 1.78 -0.76
C ASP A 353 7.03 1.84 0.53
N SER A 354 6.39 1.62 1.68
CA SER A 354 7.05 1.53 2.98
C SER A 354 8.04 0.36 3.04
N LEU A 355 7.62 -0.83 2.59
CA LEU A 355 8.47 -2.01 2.54
C LEU A 355 9.69 -1.79 1.63
N ALA A 356 9.48 -1.19 0.47
CA ALA A 356 10.52 -1.03 -0.56
C ALA A 356 11.59 0.02 -0.22
N ARG A 357 11.34 0.87 0.79
CA ARG A 357 12.31 1.84 1.35
C ARG A 357 13.28 1.18 2.32
N GLN A 358 14.47 1.76 2.47
CA GLN A 358 15.47 1.30 3.43
C GLN A 358 14.87 1.22 4.84
N PRO A 359 15.08 0.14 5.61
CA PRO A 359 14.49 -0.04 6.94
C PRO A 359 14.72 1.15 7.87
N GLY A 360 13.71 1.47 8.69
CA GLY A 360 13.73 2.63 9.58
C GLY A 360 12.32 3.00 10.01
N LYS A 361 12.18 4.12 10.74
CA LYS A 361 10.89 4.51 11.30
C LYS A 361 9.93 4.86 10.17
N ILE A 362 8.76 4.24 10.18
CA ILE A 362 7.72 4.51 9.18
C ILE A 362 7.16 5.93 9.39
N GLY A 363 7.04 6.68 8.29
CA GLY A 363 6.62 8.08 8.29
C GLY A 363 7.77 9.09 8.20
N GLU A 364 9.03 8.66 8.33
CA GLU A 364 10.19 9.52 8.08
C GLU A 364 10.21 9.98 6.62
N LYS A 365 10.30 11.31 6.44
CA LYS A 365 10.42 11.92 5.12
C LYS A 365 11.79 11.56 4.51
N ASN A 366 11.84 11.47 3.19
CA ASN A 366 13.08 11.28 2.40
C ASN A 366 13.77 9.91 2.47
N ARG A 367 13.19 8.88 3.12
CA ARG A 367 13.78 7.53 3.11
C ARG A 367 14.02 7.02 1.69
N VAL A 368 15.27 6.68 1.39
CA VAL A 368 15.68 6.18 0.07
C VAL A 368 15.16 4.76 -0.15
N TYR A 369 14.94 4.39 -1.42
CA TYR A 369 14.59 3.02 -1.78
C TYR A 369 15.75 2.04 -1.58
N GLN A 370 15.47 0.79 -1.22
CA GLN A 370 16.49 -0.25 -1.04
C GLN A 370 17.27 -0.57 -2.31
N SER A 371 16.67 -0.34 -3.48
CA SER A 371 17.31 -0.57 -4.77
C SER A 371 16.72 0.34 -5.85
N ALA A 372 17.46 0.59 -6.93
CA ALA A 372 16.94 1.33 -8.10
C ALA A 372 15.74 0.64 -8.77
N LYS A 373 15.61 -0.69 -8.60
CA LYS A 373 14.48 -1.49 -9.11
C LYS A 373 13.32 -1.57 -8.12
N SER A 374 13.41 -0.94 -6.95
CA SER A 374 12.36 -1.03 -5.93
C SER A 374 11.00 -0.53 -6.39
N HIS A 375 10.98 0.31 -7.43
CA HIS A 375 9.76 0.80 -8.06
C HIS A 375 9.05 -0.24 -8.92
N SER A 376 9.76 -1.21 -9.52
CA SER A 376 9.20 -2.05 -10.59
C SER A 376 8.17 -3.09 -10.13
N ASN A 377 8.06 -3.32 -8.81
CA ASN A 377 7.10 -4.29 -8.24
C ASN A 377 6.13 -3.64 -7.24
N ASN A 378 6.17 -2.31 -7.10
CA ASN A 378 5.26 -1.56 -6.23
C ASN A 378 3.97 -1.20 -6.99
N GLN A 379 3.20 -2.24 -7.32
CA GLN A 379 1.93 -2.10 -8.01
C GLN A 379 0.83 -2.90 -7.34
N VAL A 380 -0.41 -2.45 -7.51
CA VAL A 380 -1.61 -3.12 -6.99
C VAL A 380 -2.64 -3.27 -8.09
N PHE A 381 -3.28 -4.43 -8.17
CA PHE A 381 -4.41 -4.65 -9.08
C PHE A 381 -5.73 -4.36 -8.38
N VAL A 382 -6.64 -3.69 -9.08
CA VAL A 382 -8.01 -3.45 -8.60
C VAL A 382 -8.98 -4.11 -9.57
N PHE A 383 -9.72 -5.07 -9.05
CA PHE A 383 -10.83 -5.72 -9.74
C PHE A 383 -12.13 -5.03 -9.30
N THR A 384 -12.96 -4.61 -10.24
CA THR A 384 -14.32 -4.20 -9.91
C THR A 384 -15.32 -4.88 -10.79
N SER A 385 -16.47 -5.24 -10.23
CA SER A 385 -17.60 -5.76 -10.98
C SER A 385 -18.87 -4.96 -10.71
N PHE A 386 -19.69 -4.83 -11.74
CA PHE A 386 -21.05 -4.31 -11.66
C PHE A 386 -21.95 -5.26 -12.44
N GLY A 387 -22.53 -6.24 -11.72
CA GLY A 387 -23.14 -7.41 -12.36
C GLY A 387 -22.13 -8.14 -13.28
N ALA A 388 -22.52 -8.38 -14.53
CA ALA A 388 -21.66 -9.01 -15.53
C ALA A 388 -20.54 -8.12 -16.08
N HIS A 389 -20.52 -6.83 -15.76
CA HIS A 389 -19.52 -5.90 -16.30
C HIS A 389 -18.32 -5.79 -15.37
N TRP A 390 -17.11 -5.99 -15.91
CA TRP A 390 -15.89 -6.07 -15.11
C TRP A 390 -14.85 -5.04 -15.55
N HIS A 391 -14.01 -4.62 -14.61
CA HIS A 391 -12.82 -3.81 -14.85
C HIS A 391 -11.62 -4.41 -14.13
N ILE A 392 -10.47 -4.35 -14.79
CA ILE A 392 -9.17 -4.62 -14.18
C ILE A 392 -8.33 -3.36 -14.30
N LEU A 393 -7.86 -2.86 -13.16
CA LEU A 393 -7.00 -1.68 -13.08
C LEU A 393 -5.63 -2.08 -12.53
N VAL A 394 -4.59 -1.39 -12.96
CA VAL A 394 -3.25 -1.41 -12.35
C VAL A 394 -2.97 -0.07 -11.69
N GLY A 395 -2.54 -0.11 -10.43
CA GLY A 395 -2.27 1.05 -9.59
C GLY A 395 -0.78 1.17 -9.26
N TYR A 396 -0.27 2.40 -9.21
CA TYR A 396 1.08 2.71 -8.73
C TYR A 396 1.10 4.05 -7.97
N LYS A 397 2.09 4.23 -7.09
CA LYS A 397 2.30 5.44 -6.30
C LYS A 397 3.46 6.26 -6.86
N ARG A 398 3.33 7.59 -6.78
CA ARG A 398 4.42 8.54 -7.05
C ARG A 398 4.21 9.86 -6.29
N PRO A 399 5.24 10.71 -6.19
CA PRO A 399 5.05 12.08 -5.72
C PRO A 399 4.05 12.86 -6.57
N ARG A 400 3.32 13.77 -5.94
CA ARG A 400 2.47 14.74 -6.64
C ARG A 400 3.34 15.73 -7.41
N HIS A 401 2.95 16.05 -8.64
CA HIS A 401 3.66 17.05 -9.45
C HIS A 401 3.07 18.45 -9.27
N GLU A 402 3.84 19.50 -9.59
CA GLU A 402 3.40 20.91 -9.52
C GLU A 402 2.10 21.16 -10.29
N ARG A 403 1.97 20.57 -11.49
CA ARG A 403 0.75 20.65 -12.32
C ARG A 403 -0.49 20.02 -11.69
N GLU A 404 -0.30 19.21 -10.65
CA GLU A 404 -1.33 18.57 -9.85
C GLU A 404 -1.48 19.25 -8.49
N TYR A 405 -0.99 20.49 -8.37
CA TYR A 405 -1.06 21.34 -7.18
C TYR A 405 -0.25 20.79 -5.99
N ALA A 406 0.96 20.26 -6.26
CA ALA A 406 1.90 19.89 -5.20
C ALA A 406 2.16 21.08 -4.25
N GLY A 407 2.13 20.82 -2.94
CA GLY A 407 2.31 21.84 -1.90
C GLY A 407 1.08 22.73 -1.63
N HIS A 408 -0.01 22.58 -2.39
CA HIS A 408 -1.24 23.32 -2.14
C HIS A 408 -1.97 22.77 -0.91
N GLU A 409 -2.46 23.66 -0.05
CA GLU A 409 -3.24 23.28 1.11
C GLU A 409 -4.50 22.49 0.70
N GLY A 410 -4.79 21.40 1.42
CA GLY A 410 -5.92 20.54 1.12
C GLY A 410 -5.70 19.50 0.03
N PHE A 411 -4.47 19.34 -0.48
CA PHE A 411 -4.04 18.22 -1.32
C PHE A 411 -2.98 17.34 -0.64
N SER A 412 -2.98 16.05 -0.95
CA SER A 412 -1.96 15.09 -0.48
C SER A 412 -0.59 15.33 -1.11
N GLU A 413 0.51 14.94 -0.45
CA GLU A 413 1.86 15.00 -1.05
C GLU A 413 2.07 13.91 -2.12
N SER A 414 1.37 12.77 -2.00
CA SER A 414 1.48 11.62 -2.91
C SER A 414 0.27 11.48 -3.84
N VAL A 415 0.50 10.83 -4.98
CA VAL A 415 -0.51 10.48 -5.98
C VAL A 415 -0.48 8.97 -6.24
N TYR A 416 -1.67 8.39 -6.34
CA TYR A 416 -1.94 7.00 -6.66
C TYR A 416 -2.71 6.96 -7.98
N VAL A 417 -2.08 6.46 -9.04
CA VAL A 417 -2.69 6.42 -10.37
C VAL A 417 -3.14 5.01 -10.67
N PHE A 418 -4.44 4.83 -10.87
CA PHE A 418 -5.06 3.59 -11.29
C PHE A 418 -5.47 3.68 -12.75
N GLN A 419 -4.83 2.87 -13.60
CA GLN A 419 -5.09 2.81 -15.03
C GLN A 419 -5.84 1.54 -15.38
N ARG A 420 -6.93 1.66 -16.14
CA ARG A 420 -7.68 0.50 -16.63
C ARG A 420 -6.89 -0.25 -17.69
N ILE A 421 -6.61 -1.52 -17.44
CA ILE A 421 -5.92 -2.42 -18.40
C ILE A 421 -6.91 -3.27 -19.19
N TRP A 422 -8.09 -3.54 -18.62
CA TRP A 422 -9.14 -4.29 -19.30
C TRP A 422 -10.52 -3.91 -18.78
N SER A 423 -11.53 -4.00 -19.65
CA SER A 423 -12.94 -4.07 -19.28
C SER A 423 -13.69 -4.93 -20.28
N GLY A 424 -14.79 -5.50 -19.82
CA GLY A 424 -15.78 -6.08 -20.71
C GLY A 424 -16.95 -6.63 -19.94
N ARG A 425 -18.06 -6.78 -20.67
CA ARG A 425 -19.24 -7.47 -20.20
C ARG A 425 -19.12 -8.97 -20.43
N VAL A 426 -19.19 -9.75 -19.36
CA VAL A 426 -18.95 -11.20 -19.36
C VAL A 426 -20.24 -11.95 -19.71
N VAL A 427 -20.68 -11.81 -20.96
CA VAL A 427 -21.86 -12.52 -21.50
C VAL A 427 -21.58 -13.40 -22.71
N THR A 428 -20.30 -13.59 -22.99
CA THR A 428 -19.82 -14.59 -23.95
C THR A 428 -18.72 -15.42 -23.31
N ILE A 429 -18.54 -16.66 -23.79
CA ILE A 429 -17.47 -17.54 -23.30
C ILE A 429 -16.11 -16.88 -23.58
N ARG A 430 -16.01 -16.17 -24.71
CA ARG A 430 -14.82 -15.41 -25.07
C ARG A 430 -14.46 -14.37 -24.01
N LYS A 431 -15.42 -13.53 -23.61
CA LYS A 431 -15.19 -12.49 -22.59
C LYS A 431 -14.89 -13.07 -21.22
N ALA A 432 -15.56 -14.16 -20.84
CA ALA A 432 -15.27 -14.90 -19.61
C ALA A 432 -13.82 -15.42 -19.61
N TRP A 433 -13.36 -15.99 -20.73
CA TRP A 433 -11.98 -16.42 -20.84
C TRP A 433 -10.97 -15.28 -20.85
N GLU A 434 -11.28 -14.13 -21.48
CA GLU A 434 -10.39 -12.98 -21.46
C GLU A 434 -10.14 -12.55 -20.01
N LEU A 435 -11.20 -12.43 -19.21
CA LEU A 435 -11.10 -12.14 -17.78
C LEU A 435 -10.24 -13.18 -17.04
N LEU A 436 -10.57 -14.47 -17.18
CA LEU A 436 -9.83 -15.55 -16.51
C LEU A 436 -8.36 -15.60 -16.94
N SER A 437 -8.05 -15.33 -18.21
CA SER A 437 -6.68 -15.34 -18.72
C SER A 437 -5.83 -14.24 -18.08
N LEU A 438 -6.42 -13.07 -17.83
CA LEU A 438 -5.73 -11.97 -17.16
C LEU A 438 -5.59 -12.22 -15.66
N VAL A 439 -6.63 -12.74 -15.01
CA VAL A 439 -6.62 -13.10 -13.58
C VAL A 439 -5.60 -14.22 -13.31
N ASP A 440 -5.57 -15.28 -14.11
CA ASP A 440 -4.61 -16.38 -13.97
C ASP A 440 -3.15 -15.88 -14.13
N GLN A 441 -2.91 -14.88 -14.99
CA GLN A 441 -1.59 -14.25 -15.11
C GLN A 441 -1.23 -13.43 -13.87
N ILE A 442 -2.16 -12.63 -13.34
CA ILE A 442 -1.97 -11.86 -12.10
C ILE A 442 -1.73 -12.81 -10.92
N HIS A 443 -2.43 -13.94 -10.88
CA HIS A 443 -2.21 -15.01 -9.90
C HIS A 443 -0.77 -15.51 -9.96
N LEU A 444 -0.31 -15.94 -11.14
CA LEU A 444 1.04 -16.44 -11.31
C LEU A 444 2.10 -15.40 -10.92
N TRP A 445 1.93 -14.14 -11.33
CA TRP A 445 2.83 -13.04 -10.94
C TRP A 445 2.84 -12.82 -9.43
N GLY A 446 1.66 -12.82 -8.79
CA GLY A 446 1.50 -12.68 -7.34
C GLY A 446 2.23 -13.77 -6.56
N ALA A 447 2.05 -15.02 -6.99
CA ALA A 447 2.63 -16.20 -6.35
C ALA A 447 4.15 -16.35 -6.58
N THR A 448 4.70 -15.69 -7.60
CA THR A 448 6.11 -15.84 -8.01
C THR A 448 6.89 -14.53 -7.89
N ASP A 449 6.88 -13.69 -8.92
CA ASP A 449 7.70 -12.49 -9.04
C ASP A 449 7.46 -11.48 -7.90
N PHE A 450 6.18 -11.22 -7.59
CA PHE A 450 5.80 -10.33 -6.50
C PHE A 450 6.27 -10.89 -5.16
N ARG A 451 5.90 -12.13 -4.84
CA ARG A 451 6.30 -12.83 -3.60
C ARG A 451 7.81 -12.80 -3.39
N ASN A 452 8.59 -13.13 -4.42
CA ASN A 452 10.06 -13.13 -4.35
C ASN A 452 10.61 -11.73 -4.06
N SER A 453 10.01 -10.70 -4.66
CA SER A 453 10.41 -9.31 -4.43
C SER A 453 10.14 -8.87 -2.98
N ILE A 454 8.97 -9.22 -2.44
CA ILE A 454 8.61 -8.95 -1.04
C ILE A 454 9.61 -9.60 -0.08
N ILE A 455 9.93 -10.88 -0.30
CA ILE A 455 10.92 -11.61 0.51
C ILE A 455 12.29 -10.92 0.46
N GLN A 456 12.72 -10.45 -0.71
CA GLN A 456 13.99 -9.74 -0.83
C GLN A 456 14.03 -8.45 -0.01
N TYR A 457 12.96 -7.65 -0.02
CA TYR A 457 12.90 -6.43 0.82
C TYR A 457 12.80 -6.75 2.31
N LEU A 458 12.08 -7.81 2.67
CA LEU A 458 11.91 -8.22 4.07
C LEU A 458 13.22 -8.63 4.74
N LYS A 459 14.19 -9.18 4.00
CA LYS A 459 15.50 -9.56 4.57
C LYS A 459 16.19 -8.39 5.26
N GLN A 460 16.21 -7.21 4.64
CA GLN A 460 16.83 -6.02 5.23
C GLN A 460 16.04 -5.53 6.45
N TRP A 461 14.71 -5.56 6.36
CA TRP A 461 13.83 -5.18 7.46
C TRP A 461 13.99 -6.10 8.67
N HIS A 462 14.00 -7.41 8.45
CA HIS A 462 14.19 -8.41 9.50
C HIS A 462 15.53 -8.24 10.21
N GLU A 463 16.60 -7.96 9.47
CA GLU A 463 17.91 -7.72 10.06
C GLU A 463 17.89 -6.42 10.89
N PHE A 464 17.32 -5.34 10.37
CA PHE A 464 17.15 -4.09 11.11
C PHE A 464 16.29 -4.26 12.39
N GLY A 465 15.17 -4.97 12.30
CA GLY A 465 14.30 -5.26 13.44
C GLY A 465 15.01 -6.07 14.52
N ARG A 466 15.74 -7.13 14.13
CA ARG A 466 16.57 -7.93 15.04
C ARG A 466 17.57 -7.03 15.78
N ARG A 467 18.29 -6.17 15.06
CA ARG A 467 19.26 -5.22 15.63
C ARG A 467 18.61 -4.27 16.63
N SER A 468 17.41 -3.78 16.31
CA SER A 468 16.68 -2.85 17.15
C SER A 468 16.26 -3.49 18.48
N TYR A 469 15.69 -4.69 18.45
CA TYR A 469 15.37 -5.43 19.68
C TYR A 469 16.61 -5.78 20.49
N ALA A 470 17.71 -6.18 19.85
CA ALA A 470 18.94 -6.48 20.56
C ALA A 470 19.55 -5.25 21.26
N ASN A 471 19.44 -4.05 20.65
CA ASN A 471 19.84 -2.80 21.30
C ASN A 471 18.99 -2.52 22.55
N ASP A 472 17.70 -2.84 22.52
CA ASP A 472 16.84 -2.70 23.70
C ASP A 472 17.21 -3.69 24.82
N VAL A 473 17.62 -4.91 24.45
CA VAL A 473 18.14 -5.91 25.40
C VAL A 473 19.47 -5.45 26.01
N ASP A 474 20.39 -4.93 25.21
CA ASP A 474 21.66 -4.39 25.72
C ASP A 474 21.44 -3.19 26.66
N PHE A 475 20.51 -2.29 26.30
CA PHE A 475 20.13 -1.17 27.15
C PHE A 475 19.61 -1.65 28.51
N LEU A 476 18.75 -2.68 28.52
CA LEU A 476 18.27 -3.30 29.76
C LEU A 476 19.43 -3.86 30.60
N VAL A 477 20.35 -4.62 29.99
CA VAL A 477 21.49 -5.23 30.72
C VAL A 477 22.43 -4.17 31.29
N SER A 478 22.75 -3.14 30.49
CA SER A 478 23.70 -2.08 30.86
C SER A 478 23.14 -1.11 31.92
N LYS A 479 21.84 -0.78 31.88
CA LYS A 479 21.23 0.19 32.81
C LYS A 479 20.66 -0.42 34.09
N LEU A 480 20.16 -1.65 34.07
CA LEU A 480 19.40 -2.21 35.20
C LEU A 480 20.13 -3.30 35.99
N LYS A 481 21.39 -3.65 35.64
CA LYS A 481 22.24 -4.61 36.38
C LYS A 481 21.51 -5.86 36.91
N THR A 482 20.48 -6.34 36.20
CA THR A 482 19.66 -7.51 36.58
C THR A 482 18.95 -7.42 37.93
N ASP A 483 18.35 -6.27 38.30
CA ASP A 483 17.39 -6.26 39.42
C ASP A 483 16.15 -7.10 39.05
N ARG A 484 16.18 -8.38 39.46
CA ARG A 484 15.05 -9.30 39.33
C ARG A 484 14.14 -9.08 40.52
N VAL A 485 12.88 -8.74 40.25
CA VAL A 485 11.89 -8.60 41.32
C VAL A 485 11.18 -9.93 41.49
N THR A 486 11.31 -10.55 42.66
CA THR A 486 10.58 -11.77 42.99
C THR A 486 9.20 -11.40 43.54
N ARG A 487 8.13 -11.80 42.84
CA ARG A 487 6.75 -11.66 43.33
C ARG A 487 6.06 -13.02 43.22
N ASP A 488 5.42 -13.47 44.28
CA ASP A 488 4.73 -14.77 44.33
C ASP A 488 5.60 -15.98 43.93
N GLY A 489 6.90 -15.93 44.25
CA GLY A 489 7.88 -16.98 43.91
C GLY A 489 8.30 -17.00 42.43
N LYS A 490 7.85 -16.05 41.61
CA LYS A 490 8.26 -15.88 40.21
C LYS A 490 9.19 -14.66 40.07
N GLU A 491 10.29 -14.82 39.34
CA GLU A 491 11.17 -13.72 38.96
C GLU A 491 10.55 -12.93 37.81
N TYR A 492 10.42 -11.62 38.00
CA TYR A 492 9.96 -10.68 36.97
C TYR A 492 11.13 -9.82 36.50
N LEU A 493 11.24 -9.69 35.18
CA LEU A 493 12.15 -8.76 34.52
C LEU A 493 11.46 -7.40 34.40
N CYS A 494 12.00 -6.38 35.06
CA CYS A 494 11.51 -5.02 34.91
C CYS A 494 12.00 -4.44 33.56
N ILE A 495 11.16 -4.52 32.53
CA ILE A 495 11.46 -3.93 31.22
C ILE A 495 11.22 -2.42 31.30
N PRO A 496 12.20 -1.56 30.93
CA PRO A 496 12.00 -0.12 30.85
C PRO A 496 10.82 0.23 29.94
N THR A 497 9.98 1.16 30.37
CA THR A 497 8.87 1.68 29.55
C THR A 497 9.36 2.20 28.20
N ALA A 498 10.59 2.72 28.14
CA ALA A 498 11.25 3.14 26.90
C ALA A 498 11.36 2.03 25.85
N CYS A 499 11.60 0.78 26.26
CA CYS A 499 11.69 -0.37 25.36
C CYS A 499 10.31 -0.89 24.91
N LEU A 500 9.23 -0.42 25.54
CA LEU A 500 7.85 -0.84 25.27
C LEU A 500 7.06 0.20 24.48
N GLN A 501 7.73 1.22 23.92
CA GLN A 501 7.06 2.21 23.09
C GLN A 501 6.53 1.58 21.81
N LEU A 502 5.28 1.88 21.47
CA LEU A 502 4.67 1.51 20.19
C LEU A 502 5.10 2.50 19.09
N PRO A 503 5.01 2.11 17.81
CA PRO A 503 5.25 3.02 16.70
C PRO A 503 4.15 4.08 16.58
N ASP A 504 4.47 5.22 15.96
CA ASP A 504 3.62 6.42 15.94
C ASP A 504 2.20 6.20 15.39
N TRP A 505 2.03 5.29 14.43
CA TRP A 505 0.71 4.99 13.87
C TRP A 505 -0.26 4.44 14.92
N ALA A 506 0.23 3.82 15.99
CA ALA A 506 -0.59 3.29 17.07
C ALA A 506 -1.25 4.39 17.92
N ASN A 507 -0.79 5.65 17.83
CA ASN A 507 -1.40 6.79 18.51
C ASN A 507 -2.81 7.10 18.02
N HIS A 508 -3.20 6.56 16.85
CA HIS A 508 -4.55 6.70 16.30
C HIS A 508 -5.53 5.63 16.79
N LEU A 509 -5.06 4.68 17.61
CA LEU A 509 -5.86 3.59 18.14
C LEU A 509 -6.41 3.89 19.54
N SER A 510 -7.47 3.19 19.93
CA SER A 510 -8.00 3.28 21.29
C SER A 510 -7.02 2.70 22.32
N GLU A 511 -7.09 3.18 23.56
CA GLU A 511 -6.27 2.67 24.67
C GLU A 511 -6.39 1.16 24.86
N GLU A 512 -7.58 0.59 24.65
CA GLU A 512 -7.80 -0.86 24.73
C GLU A 512 -6.97 -1.63 23.69
N ILE A 513 -6.94 -1.16 22.45
CA ILE A 513 -6.17 -1.81 21.38
C ILE A 513 -4.67 -1.61 21.63
N ARG A 514 -4.25 -0.41 22.04
CA ARG A 514 -2.87 -0.13 22.41
C ARG A 514 -2.38 -1.06 23.53
N GLY A 515 -3.21 -1.30 24.55
CA GLY A 515 -2.92 -2.26 25.62
C GLY A 515 -2.63 -3.67 25.09
N LYS A 516 -3.44 -4.18 24.17
CA LYS A 516 -3.22 -5.49 23.52
C LYS A 516 -1.94 -5.53 22.69
N LEU A 517 -1.59 -4.44 22.02
CA LEU A 517 -0.33 -4.35 21.27
C LEU A 517 0.89 -4.30 22.20
N LEU A 518 0.78 -3.64 23.36
CA LEU A 518 1.85 -3.61 24.36
C LEU A 518 2.15 -5.00 24.94
N GLU A 519 1.13 -5.83 25.16
CA GLU A 519 1.32 -7.22 25.58
C GLU A 519 2.12 -8.02 24.54
N LYS A 520 1.85 -7.81 23.25
CA LYS A 520 2.61 -8.43 22.16
C LYS A 520 4.04 -7.91 22.08
N VAL A 521 4.27 -6.61 22.27
CA VAL A 521 5.63 -6.04 22.34
C VAL A 521 6.43 -6.70 23.46
N TRP A 522 5.80 -6.92 24.62
CA TRP A 522 6.40 -7.58 25.76
C TRP A 522 6.84 -9.01 25.43
N PHE A 523 6.00 -9.76 24.70
CA PHE A 523 6.33 -11.08 24.20
C PHE A 523 7.56 -11.05 23.28
N HIS A 524 7.57 -10.18 22.26
CA HIS A 524 8.69 -10.09 21.30
C HIS A 524 10.00 -9.63 21.95
N PHE A 525 9.93 -8.71 22.90
CA PHE A 525 11.11 -8.32 23.69
C PHE A 525 11.66 -9.51 24.47
N ARG A 526 10.79 -10.32 25.09
CA ARG A 526 11.22 -11.47 25.88
C ARG A 526 11.87 -12.56 25.01
N GLU A 527 11.35 -12.78 23.82
CA GLU A 527 11.96 -13.67 22.82
C GLU A 527 13.35 -13.15 22.41
N ALA A 528 13.48 -11.85 22.12
CA ALA A 528 14.77 -11.23 21.83
C ALA A 528 15.75 -11.35 23.00
N TYR A 529 15.29 -11.11 24.24
CA TYR A 529 16.10 -11.27 25.44
C TYR A 529 16.64 -12.70 25.56
N GLN A 530 15.80 -13.72 25.38
CA GLN A 530 16.24 -15.12 25.46
C GLN A 530 17.25 -15.48 24.36
N ARG A 531 17.04 -14.97 23.14
CA ARG A 531 17.90 -15.22 21.99
C ARG A 531 19.26 -14.52 22.10
N ASP A 532 19.27 -13.26 22.50
CA ASP A 532 20.43 -12.39 22.32
C ASP A 532 21.28 -12.24 23.60
N LEU A 533 20.75 -12.57 24.79
CA LEU A 533 21.45 -12.40 26.08
C LEU A 533 22.83 -13.10 26.12
N SER A 534 22.93 -14.31 25.59
CA SER A 534 24.20 -15.06 25.56
C SER A 534 25.23 -14.42 24.62
N SER A 535 24.75 -13.84 23.52
CA SER A 535 25.55 -13.22 22.45
C SER A 535 26.09 -11.83 22.83
N LEU A 536 25.37 -11.11 23.70
CA LEU A 536 25.78 -9.80 24.23
C LEU A 536 27.10 -9.84 25.04
N SER A 537 27.52 -11.02 25.51
CA SER A 537 28.74 -11.17 26.30
C SER A 537 30.04 -11.35 25.49
N VAL A 538 29.96 -11.58 24.17
CA VAL A 538 31.14 -11.98 23.36
C VAL A 538 31.24 -11.30 21.98
N GLN A 539 30.13 -10.92 21.31
CA GLN A 539 30.18 -10.62 19.87
C GLN A 539 29.24 -9.50 19.36
N TRP A 540 28.46 -8.83 20.22
CA TRP A 540 27.60 -7.78 19.71
C TRP A 540 28.43 -6.54 19.32
N PRO A 541 28.30 -6.02 18.08
CA PRO A 541 29.03 -4.83 17.68
C PRO A 541 28.70 -3.69 18.65
N SER A 542 29.69 -2.88 19.01
CA SER A 542 29.49 -1.62 19.74
C SER A 542 28.52 -0.76 18.94
N VAL A 543 27.24 -0.74 19.34
CA VAL A 543 26.20 0.02 18.64
C VAL A 543 26.32 1.47 19.09
N PHE A 544 26.62 2.36 18.16
CA PHE A 544 26.47 3.79 18.41
C PHE A 544 24.98 4.11 18.49
N ARG A 545 24.58 4.90 19.48
CA ARG A 545 23.17 5.22 19.73
C ARG A 545 22.89 6.67 19.39
N CYS A 546 21.98 6.91 18.45
CA CYS A 546 21.41 8.23 18.30
C CYS A 546 20.34 8.46 19.37
N LEU A 547 20.54 9.49 20.19
CA LEU A 547 19.62 9.95 21.25
C LEU A 547 19.02 11.32 20.92
N PHE A 548 19.09 11.75 19.66
CA PHE A 548 18.63 13.05 19.22
C PHE A 548 17.12 13.01 18.93
N GLU A 549 16.36 13.95 19.50
CA GLU A 549 14.92 14.15 19.24
C GLU A 549 14.10 12.83 19.17
N ASP A 550 13.58 12.52 17.98
CA ASP A 550 12.66 11.41 17.69
C ASP A 550 13.32 10.02 17.71
N CYS A 551 14.65 9.95 17.81
CA CYS A 551 15.41 8.71 17.98
C CYS A 551 15.37 8.18 19.41
N GLY A 552 14.90 9.00 20.36
CA GLY A 552 14.56 8.62 21.73
C GLY A 552 15.13 9.58 22.76
N PRO A 553 14.36 10.00 23.78
CA PRO A 553 14.84 10.93 24.80
C PRO A 553 16.01 10.35 25.63
N PRO A 554 16.75 11.19 26.37
CA PRO A 554 17.76 10.73 27.32
C PRO A 554 17.18 9.68 28.28
N GLY A 555 17.84 8.52 28.40
CA GLY A 555 17.34 7.40 29.20
C GLY A 555 16.52 6.37 28.41
N THR A 556 16.55 6.42 27.07
CA THR A 556 16.03 5.36 26.19
C THR A 556 17.16 4.60 25.48
N PRO A 557 16.88 3.43 24.86
CA PRO A 557 17.88 2.69 24.09
C PRO A 557 18.43 3.44 22.87
N GLY A 558 17.75 4.50 22.41
CA GLY A 558 18.12 5.25 21.20
C GLY A 558 17.93 4.46 19.90
N TYR A 559 18.19 5.11 18.77
CA TYR A 559 18.23 4.48 17.46
C TYR A 559 19.59 3.79 17.24
N PRO A 560 19.63 2.51 16.87
CA PRO A 560 20.88 1.76 16.70
C PRO A 560 21.58 2.12 15.38
N ILE A 561 22.87 2.45 15.46
CA ILE A 561 23.72 2.76 14.30
C ILE A 561 24.97 1.86 14.35
N LEU A 562 25.22 1.13 13.25
CA LEU A 562 26.31 0.15 13.17
C LEU A 562 27.52 0.62 12.38
N THR A 563 27.32 1.49 11.39
CA THR A 563 28.42 1.95 10.55
C THR A 563 28.51 3.46 10.53
N LYS A 564 29.70 3.95 10.22
CA LYS A 564 29.95 5.36 10.02
C LYS A 564 29.08 5.93 8.88
N GLU A 565 28.87 5.16 7.82
CA GLU A 565 28.00 5.57 6.70
C GLU A 565 26.54 5.67 7.12
N GLU A 566 26.03 4.70 7.90
CA GLU A 566 24.68 4.73 8.47
C GLU A 566 24.51 5.94 9.40
N MET A 567 25.54 6.25 10.19
CA MET A 567 25.57 7.42 11.08
C MET A 567 25.46 8.73 10.29
N VAL A 568 26.30 8.91 9.28
CA VAL A 568 26.31 10.10 8.43
C VAL A 568 24.97 10.25 7.71
N ALA A 569 24.46 9.18 7.10
CA ALA A 569 23.17 9.19 6.42
C ALA A 569 22.03 9.53 7.40
N HIS A 570 21.99 8.89 8.57
CA HIS A 570 20.96 9.12 9.57
C HIS A 570 20.95 10.59 10.07
N TYR A 571 22.10 11.13 10.50
CA TYR A 571 22.15 12.50 11.00
C TYR A 571 21.91 13.55 9.91
N ARG A 572 22.34 13.29 8.66
CA ARG A 572 22.10 14.20 7.54
C ARG A 572 20.64 14.16 7.07
N GLU A 573 20.11 12.97 6.82
CA GLU A 573 18.81 12.78 6.17
C GLU A 573 17.64 12.88 7.15
N ILE A 574 17.80 12.39 8.39
CA ILE A 574 16.73 12.38 9.41
C ILE A 574 16.78 13.65 10.25
N HIS A 575 17.97 14.08 10.69
CA HIS A 575 18.12 15.23 11.59
C HIS A 575 18.55 16.53 10.90
N GLY A 576 18.77 16.51 9.58
CA GLY A 576 19.12 17.70 8.81
C GLY A 576 20.42 18.38 9.24
N LYS A 577 21.38 17.62 9.79
CA LYS A 577 22.65 18.18 10.28
C LYS A 577 23.56 18.62 9.13
N ASP A 578 24.29 19.70 9.39
CA ASP A 578 25.28 20.25 8.46
C ASP A 578 26.58 19.42 8.44
N ASP A 579 27.41 19.69 7.45
CA ASP A 579 28.65 18.95 7.22
C ASP A 579 29.69 19.15 8.34
N GLU A 580 29.64 20.28 9.06
CA GLU A 580 30.50 20.52 10.23
C GLU A 580 30.13 19.60 11.39
N THR A 581 28.84 19.52 11.74
CA THR A 581 28.34 18.62 12.79
C THR A 581 28.62 17.16 12.43
N ILE A 582 28.49 16.80 11.15
CA ILE A 582 28.80 15.45 10.67
C ILE A 582 30.29 15.15 10.83
N ALA A 583 31.19 16.06 10.46
CA ALA A 583 32.64 15.87 10.62
C ALA A 583 33.05 15.65 12.08
N ASP A 584 32.41 16.36 13.02
CA ASP A 584 32.64 16.17 14.46
C ASP A 584 32.17 14.80 14.94
N LEU A 585 31.00 14.34 14.50
CA LEU A 585 30.49 12.99 14.81
C LEU A 585 31.38 11.89 14.23
N GLU A 586 31.87 12.08 13.00
CA GLU A 586 32.81 11.18 12.35
C GLU A 586 34.13 11.06 13.13
N ARG A 587 34.63 12.16 13.69
CA ARG A 587 35.82 12.16 14.54
C ARG A 587 35.56 11.42 15.84
N PHE A 588 34.43 11.71 16.51
CA PHE A 588 34.04 11.03 17.75
C PHE A 588 33.86 9.52 17.58
N TRP A 589 33.31 9.09 16.44
CA TRP A 589 33.20 7.67 16.08
C TRP A 589 34.58 7.01 16.02
N GLY A 590 35.54 7.62 15.32
CA GLY A 590 36.91 7.11 15.22
C GLY A 590 37.64 7.05 16.56
N GLU A 591 37.39 8.01 17.46
CA GLU A 591 37.92 7.99 18.83
C GLU A 591 37.31 6.83 19.67
N THR A 592 36.03 6.52 19.46
CA THR A 592 35.33 5.42 20.18
C THR A 592 35.82 4.05 19.70
N GLU A 593 35.98 3.84 18.39
CA GLU A 593 36.55 2.61 17.84
C GLU A 593 38.00 2.38 18.31
N ALA A 594 38.78 3.44 18.49
CA ALA A 594 40.15 3.33 19.01
C ALA A 594 40.19 2.89 20.49
N ILE A 595 39.17 3.25 21.28
CA ILE A 595 39.05 2.86 22.70
C ILE A 595 38.61 1.39 22.82
N ASP A 596 37.62 0.96 22.04
CA ASP A 596 37.13 -0.43 22.07
C ASP A 596 38.17 -1.43 21.54
N ASN A 597 38.94 -1.05 20.52
CA ASN A 597 40.05 -1.87 20.04
C ASN A 597 41.19 -2.01 21.06
N ASN A 598 41.41 -1.00 21.89
CA ASN A 598 42.40 -1.06 22.98
C ASN A 598 41.95 -1.98 24.13
N ASN A 599 40.65 -2.04 24.42
CA ASN A 599 40.10 -2.95 25.45
C ASN A 599 40.13 -4.43 25.04
N ASN A 600 40.12 -4.75 23.74
CA ASN A 600 40.30 -6.12 23.23
C ASN A 600 41.76 -6.63 23.32
N SER A 601 42.73 -5.78 23.64
CA SER A 601 44.15 -6.15 23.70
C SER A 601 44.69 -6.55 25.08
N LEU A 602 43.84 -6.62 26.12
CA LEU A 602 44.29 -6.99 27.46
C LEU A 602 44.58 -8.50 27.58
N HIS A 603 45.86 -8.81 27.36
CA HIS A 603 46.55 -10.06 27.65
C HIS A 603 45.92 -10.93 28.75
N VAL A 604 45.62 -12.18 28.38
CA VAL A 604 45.48 -13.35 29.25
C VAL A 604 46.75 -13.53 30.09
N ARG A 605 46.83 -12.88 31.26
CA ARG A 605 47.72 -13.30 32.34
C ARG A 605 47.03 -14.43 33.11
N LYS A 606 47.35 -15.67 32.74
CA LYS A 606 47.07 -16.89 33.52
C LYS A 606 47.49 -16.68 34.98
N ARG A 607 46.53 -16.51 35.89
CA ARG A 607 46.76 -16.64 37.33
C ARG A 607 46.91 -18.14 37.63
N LYS A 608 48.14 -18.62 37.81
CA LYS A 608 48.44 -19.95 38.37
C LYS A 608 47.78 -20.05 39.75
N ARG A 609 46.73 -20.86 39.88
CA ARG A 609 46.27 -21.40 41.17
C ARG A 609 47.30 -22.43 41.65
N SER A 610 48.05 -22.11 42.69
CA SER A 610 48.85 -23.08 43.45
C SER A 610 47.91 -24.00 44.24
N ARG A 611 48.06 -25.30 44.00
CA ARG A 611 47.34 -26.38 44.69
C ARG A 611 47.79 -26.50 46.15
N SER A 612 46.81 -26.89 46.95
CA SER A 612 46.86 -27.49 48.28
C SER A 612 48.01 -28.49 48.49
N GLY A 613 48.71 -28.34 49.62
CA GLY A 613 49.57 -29.35 50.24
C GLY A 613 49.21 -29.49 51.72
N GLU A 614 49.17 -30.73 52.18
CA GLU A 614 48.61 -31.30 53.40
C GLU A 614 49.18 -30.83 54.78
N PRO A 615 48.52 -31.22 55.90
CA PRO A 615 48.78 -30.69 57.23
C PRO A 615 49.69 -31.56 58.13
N GLY A 616 50.32 -30.91 59.12
CA GLY A 616 50.81 -31.49 60.38
C GLY A 616 52.13 -30.90 60.89
N PRO A 617 52.51 -31.04 62.18
CA PRO A 617 51.70 -31.06 63.40
C PRO A 617 52.18 -30.06 64.50
N CYS A 618 51.26 -29.75 65.41
CA CYS A 618 51.38 -29.27 66.80
C CYS A 618 52.77 -28.98 67.42
N LYS A 619 52.95 -27.78 68.02
CA LYS A 619 53.64 -27.60 69.31
C LYS A 619 53.24 -26.29 70.03
N LYS A 620 53.35 -26.38 71.35
CA LYS A 620 52.73 -25.60 72.45
C LYS A 620 53.23 -24.16 72.67
N ARG A 621 52.33 -23.38 73.27
CA ARG A 621 52.45 -22.41 74.39
C ARG A 621 53.58 -21.36 74.39
N SER A 622 53.16 -20.11 74.50
CA SER A 622 53.25 -19.30 75.73
C SER A 622 52.13 -18.28 75.75
#